data_AF-A0A3Q2DP11-F1
#
_entry.id   AF-A0A3Q2DP11-F1
#
_cell.length_a   1.000
_cell.length_b   1.000
_cell.length_c   1.000
_cell.angle_alpha   90.00
_cell.angle_beta   90.00
_cell.angle_gamma   90.00
#
_symmetry.space_group_name_H-M   'P 1'
#
loop_
_entity.id
_entity.type
_entity.pdbx_description
1 polymer ?
#
loop_
_entity_poly.entity_id
_entity_poly.type
_entity_poly.pdbx_seq_one_letter_code
_entity_poly.pdbx_strand_id
1 'polypeptide(L)'
;MKFTGGFQSSCLALLLILSSASAVQVLQNINDLKKLNFGSTVPKHSLLLLHWFANEVNIDNNNIISLTFNPDQGDYGSHHYGNYERMLDQLPLGNIRYRYFTVGNLNQEASSDLPPYVVHPRIEYEGRNRDRIIFRVREQNVGRQVRNVIDRVYITQHFETSDNQGTRYDPVNTYQVASRLLRQIRQFSVNENDLNTLTNLRDQFRSNADYSQLRMIRNSWGDLACLGLFLFIVIQEKYSSNQQPDNRRQPSTKRKTQPDYVVNIPEVRPNRHSEVSIRIPQIQCDDITLKVVTGSGGKARIIWKKAPVDDYRGGMMIALYSNNVGEEPLTYKSTGNARSGFYDTSVLLNEGLQVRLHERTKLCCFWSRLGEEINRGPEFKNSTAAVSITGYKASLQLFVKDGKACARLYVKTSFIDWMLKFKDSWVGFYSSEDKGTRNYEWWQWQWAQKFDRADLRDCPDSFVFEYHSSMKIAPGVQARFIFNGDVEKARTPCWKE
;
A
#
# COMPACT_ATOMS: atom_id res chain seq x y z
N MET A 1 -31.18 -30.82 78.77
CA MET A 1 -32.07 -31.32 77.71
C MET A 1 -31.38 -31.05 76.39
N LYS A 2 -30.64 -31.96 75.74
CA LYS A 2 -30.99 -33.24 75.11
C LYS A 2 -32.03 -33.11 73.98
N PHE A 3 -31.52 -33.36 72.75
CA PHE A 3 -32.18 -33.80 71.51
C PHE A 3 -32.90 -32.72 70.66
N THR A 4 -32.84 -32.69 69.32
CA THR A 4 -32.42 -33.67 68.30
C THR A 4 -32.44 -33.01 66.89
N GLY A 5 -31.58 -33.51 65.98
CA GLY A 5 -31.80 -33.63 64.51
C GLY A 5 -31.78 -32.34 63.68
N GLY A 6 -30.90 -32.10 62.70
CA GLY A 6 -30.12 -33.00 61.85
C GLY A 6 -30.60 -32.83 60.41
N PHE A 7 -29.78 -32.26 59.51
CA PHE A 7 -29.56 -32.71 58.13
C PHE A 7 -28.47 -31.86 57.44
N GLN A 8 -27.60 -32.55 56.71
CA GLN A 8 -26.51 -32.01 55.91
C GLN A 8 -27.00 -31.03 54.84
N SER A 9 -26.20 -30.00 54.53
CA SER A 9 -26.03 -29.60 53.13
C SER A 9 -24.71 -28.84 53.00
N SER A 10 -23.73 -29.47 52.36
CA SER A 10 -22.50 -28.80 51.93
C SER A 10 -22.88 -27.74 50.90
N CYS A 11 -22.71 -26.47 51.23
CA CYS A 11 -22.76 -25.38 50.27
C CYS A 11 -21.55 -25.50 49.32
N LEU A 12 -21.67 -26.37 48.32
CA LEU A 12 -20.90 -26.28 47.08
C LEU A 12 -21.25 -24.93 46.45
N ALA A 13 -20.44 -23.92 46.72
CA ALA A 13 -20.40 -22.69 45.96
C ALA A 13 -19.87 -23.03 44.56
N LEU A 14 -20.76 -23.56 43.71
CA LEU A 14 -20.55 -23.66 42.27
C LEU A 14 -20.61 -22.22 41.73
N LEU A 15 -19.46 -21.54 41.76
CA LEU A 15 -19.22 -20.35 40.96
C LEU A 15 -19.26 -20.79 39.49
N LEU A 16 -20.46 -20.77 38.92
CA LEU A 16 -20.66 -20.73 37.47
C LEU A 16 -19.97 -19.46 36.97
N ILE A 17 -18.70 -19.58 36.59
CA ILE A 17 -18.07 -18.62 35.69
C ILE A 17 -18.80 -18.79 34.37
N LEU A 18 -19.92 -18.10 34.22
CA LEU A 18 -20.48 -17.77 32.92
C LEU A 18 -19.37 -16.97 32.22
N SER A 19 -18.54 -17.66 31.44
CA SER A 19 -17.78 -17.04 30.38
C SER A 19 -18.81 -16.44 29.44
N SER A 20 -19.17 -15.19 29.68
CA SER A 20 -19.97 -14.38 28.79
C SER A 20 -19.22 -14.38 27.47
N ALA A 21 -19.64 -15.25 26.55
CA ALA A 21 -19.27 -15.16 25.16
C ALA A 21 -19.71 -13.75 24.74
N SER A 22 -18.76 -12.84 24.59
CA SER A 22 -19.05 -11.49 24.11
C SER A 22 -19.68 -11.67 22.74
N ALA A 23 -20.97 -11.40 22.62
CA ALA A 23 -21.67 -11.50 21.35
C ALA A 23 -20.96 -10.57 20.35
N VAL A 24 -20.45 -11.14 19.25
CA VAL A 24 -19.79 -10.37 18.19
C VAL A 24 -20.79 -9.34 17.66
N GLN A 25 -20.39 -8.07 17.66
CA GLN A 25 -21.26 -6.99 17.18
C GLN A 25 -21.63 -7.23 15.71
N VAL A 26 -22.94 -7.13 15.40
CA VAL A 26 -23.44 -7.33 14.03
C VAL A 26 -23.64 -5.98 13.33
N LEU A 27 -22.95 -5.79 12.22
CA LEU A 27 -23.07 -4.66 11.31
C LEU A 27 -24.19 -4.94 10.32
N GLN A 28 -25.27 -4.18 10.44
CA GLN A 28 -26.51 -4.46 9.76
C GLN A 28 -26.70 -3.60 8.51
N ASN A 29 -26.10 -2.40 8.48
CA ASN A 29 -26.24 -1.44 7.40
C ASN A 29 -25.04 -0.46 7.36
N ILE A 30 -24.98 0.39 6.34
CA ILE A 30 -23.89 1.36 6.16
C ILE A 30 -23.75 2.33 7.35
N ASN A 31 -24.84 2.67 8.05
CA ASN A 31 -24.72 3.53 9.24
C ASN A 31 -24.01 2.84 10.40
N ASP A 32 -24.00 1.50 10.45
CA ASP A 32 -23.18 0.79 11.43
C ASP A 32 -21.69 0.85 11.06
N LEU A 33 -21.35 0.84 9.77
CA LEU A 33 -19.98 1.09 9.32
C LEU A 33 -19.52 2.51 9.70
N LYS A 34 -20.37 3.52 9.57
CA LYS A 34 -20.06 4.92 9.99
C LYS A 34 -19.67 5.03 11.46
N LYS A 35 -20.13 4.11 12.32
CA LYS A 35 -19.80 4.14 13.76
C LYS A 35 -18.38 3.64 14.03
N LEU A 36 -17.81 2.82 13.15
CA LEU A 36 -16.45 2.28 13.31
C LEU A 36 -15.37 3.36 13.09
N ASN A 37 -14.22 3.22 13.75
CA ASN A 37 -13.10 4.17 13.69
C ASN A 37 -12.09 3.81 12.58
N PHE A 38 -12.53 3.88 11.33
CA PHE A 38 -11.65 3.61 10.18
C PHE A 38 -10.47 4.59 10.11
N GLY A 39 -9.26 4.07 9.96
CA GLY A 39 -8.00 4.80 9.94
C GLY A 39 -7.37 5.05 11.31
N SER A 40 -8.09 4.75 12.40
CA SER A 40 -7.57 4.82 13.77
C SER A 40 -7.46 3.42 14.37
N THR A 41 -8.59 2.74 14.64
CA THR A 41 -8.57 1.38 15.21
C THR A 41 -8.82 0.28 14.17
N VAL A 42 -9.48 0.62 13.05
CA VAL A 42 -9.79 -0.32 11.96
C VAL A 42 -9.12 0.17 10.66
N PRO A 43 -8.35 -0.65 9.92
CA PRO A 43 -7.77 -0.26 8.64
C PRO A 43 -8.84 0.21 7.65
N LYS A 44 -8.59 1.32 6.96
CA LYS A 44 -9.49 1.80 5.89
C LYS A 44 -9.58 0.81 4.72
N HIS A 45 -8.50 0.05 4.48
CA HIS A 45 -8.44 -1.02 3.49
C HIS A 45 -9.57 -2.04 3.63
N SER A 46 -10.03 -2.29 4.87
CA SER A 46 -11.15 -3.21 5.15
C SER A 46 -12.40 -2.87 4.34
N LEU A 47 -12.64 -1.59 4.00
CA LEU A 47 -13.77 -1.18 3.17
C LEU A 47 -13.59 -1.52 1.69
N LEU A 48 -12.35 -1.50 1.18
CA LEU A 48 -12.04 -1.93 -0.19
C LEU A 48 -12.20 -3.45 -0.32
N LEU A 49 -11.68 -4.19 0.65
CA LEU A 49 -11.81 -5.64 0.71
C LEU A 49 -13.28 -6.06 0.87
N LEU A 50 -14.03 -5.38 1.74
CA LEU A 50 -15.47 -5.63 1.93
C LEU A 50 -16.29 -5.29 0.68
N HIS A 51 -15.94 -4.22 -0.03
CA HIS A 51 -16.54 -3.88 -1.31
C HIS A 51 -16.28 -4.96 -2.35
N TRP A 52 -15.05 -5.43 -2.50
CA TRP A 52 -14.75 -6.55 -3.39
C TRP A 52 -15.55 -7.79 -3.03
N PHE A 53 -15.50 -8.22 -1.76
CA PHE A 53 -16.17 -9.45 -1.32
C PHE A 53 -17.69 -9.39 -1.55
N ALA A 54 -18.31 -8.23 -1.32
CA ALA A 54 -19.74 -8.04 -1.57
C ALA A 54 -20.11 -8.26 -3.04
N ASN A 55 -19.22 -7.94 -3.98
CA ASN A 55 -19.44 -8.10 -5.42
C ASN A 55 -19.05 -9.46 -5.95
N GLU A 56 -18.07 -10.09 -5.33
CA GLU A 56 -17.58 -11.40 -5.74
C GLU A 56 -18.63 -12.49 -5.45
N VAL A 57 -19.25 -12.46 -4.27
CA VAL A 57 -20.21 -13.50 -3.87
C VAL A 57 -21.58 -13.31 -4.49
N ASN A 58 -22.29 -14.41 -4.73
CA ASN A 58 -23.68 -14.35 -5.15
C ASN A 58 -24.60 -14.15 -3.94
N ILE A 59 -25.55 -13.21 -4.01
CA ILE A 59 -26.54 -12.95 -2.95
C ILE A 59 -27.93 -12.97 -3.59
N ASP A 60 -28.71 -14.01 -3.26
CA ASP A 60 -30.06 -14.16 -3.82
C ASP A 60 -31.08 -13.28 -3.08
N ASN A 61 -32.29 -13.17 -3.63
CA ASN A 61 -33.38 -12.33 -3.09
C ASN A 61 -33.81 -12.70 -1.66
N ASN A 62 -33.46 -13.89 -1.18
CA ASN A 62 -33.71 -14.34 0.20
C ASN A 62 -32.55 -14.01 1.15
N ASN A 63 -31.55 -13.25 0.69
CA ASN A 63 -30.33 -12.91 1.39
C ASN A 63 -29.42 -14.12 1.70
N ILE A 64 -29.55 -15.19 0.91
CA ILE A 64 -28.65 -16.34 0.97
C ILE A 64 -27.41 -16.01 0.15
N ILE A 65 -26.24 -16.14 0.78
CA ILE A 65 -24.95 -15.91 0.15
C ILE A 65 -24.40 -17.24 -0.35
N SER A 66 -24.01 -17.32 -1.62
CA SER A 66 -23.38 -18.50 -2.22
C SER A 66 -21.98 -18.15 -2.71
N LEU A 67 -21.03 -19.08 -2.53
CA LEU A 67 -19.69 -18.94 -3.08
C LEU A 67 -19.72 -18.98 -4.62
N THR A 68 -18.85 -18.17 -5.21
CA THR A 68 -18.58 -18.08 -6.65
C THR A 68 -17.15 -18.51 -7.01
N PHE A 69 -16.32 -18.71 -5.99
CA PHE A 69 -14.92 -19.14 -6.06
C PHE A 69 -14.65 -20.29 -5.09
N ASN A 70 -13.51 -20.95 -5.24
CA ASN A 70 -13.13 -22.11 -4.46
C ASN A 70 -12.04 -21.78 -3.42
N PRO A 71 -12.40 -21.57 -2.14
CA PRO A 71 -11.42 -21.23 -1.13
C PRO A 71 -10.51 -22.40 -0.70
N ASP A 72 -10.84 -23.64 -1.08
CA ASP A 72 -9.95 -24.79 -0.87
C ASP A 72 -8.77 -24.80 -1.85
N GLN A 73 -8.91 -24.15 -3.01
CA GLN A 73 -7.85 -24.02 -4.01
C GLN A 73 -6.96 -22.79 -3.79
N GLY A 74 -7.29 -21.96 -2.80
CA GLY A 74 -6.53 -20.75 -2.51
C GLY A 74 -6.94 -19.54 -3.33
N ASP A 75 -8.06 -19.59 -4.06
CA ASP A 75 -8.56 -18.48 -4.88
C ASP A 75 -8.56 -17.17 -4.07
N TYR A 76 -8.05 -16.09 -4.67
CA TYR A 76 -7.89 -14.77 -4.04
C TYR A 76 -6.98 -14.75 -2.80
N GLY A 77 -6.16 -15.78 -2.59
CA GLY A 77 -5.35 -15.97 -1.37
C GLY A 77 -6.17 -16.38 -0.14
N SER A 78 -7.35 -16.97 -0.37
CA SER A 78 -8.17 -17.49 0.71
C SER A 78 -7.60 -18.80 1.27
N HIS A 79 -7.84 -19.06 2.56
CA HIS A 79 -7.39 -20.29 3.21
C HIS A 79 -8.20 -20.58 4.48
N HIS A 80 -8.05 -21.79 5.03
CA HIS A 80 -8.75 -22.19 6.25
C HIS A 80 -8.39 -21.32 7.45
N TYR A 81 -9.41 -20.92 8.21
CA TYR A 81 -9.26 -20.22 9.49
C TYR A 81 -9.67 -21.15 10.65
N GLY A 82 -8.75 -21.35 11.60
CA GLY A 82 -8.93 -22.32 12.69
C GLY A 82 -9.70 -21.82 13.91
N ASN A 83 -9.99 -20.51 14.02
CA ASN A 83 -10.61 -19.89 15.20
C ASN A 83 -9.88 -20.22 16.52
N TYR A 84 -8.54 -20.26 16.49
CA TYR A 84 -7.72 -20.60 17.66
C TYR A 84 -7.83 -19.55 18.78
N GLU A 85 -8.11 -18.30 18.43
CA GLU A 85 -8.36 -17.20 19.37
C GLU A 85 -9.73 -17.32 20.07
N ARG A 86 -10.60 -18.23 19.62
CA ARG A 86 -11.97 -18.44 20.15
C ARG A 86 -12.82 -17.17 20.14
N MET A 87 -12.62 -16.34 19.12
CA MET A 87 -13.32 -15.07 18.93
C MET A 87 -14.64 -15.21 18.15
N LEU A 88 -14.81 -16.33 17.44
CA LEU A 88 -16.06 -16.68 16.75
C LEU A 88 -16.72 -17.89 17.40
N ASP A 89 -18.01 -18.10 17.09
CA ASP A 89 -18.74 -19.30 17.50
C ASP A 89 -18.03 -20.58 17.06
N GLN A 90 -18.12 -21.62 17.89
CA GLN A 90 -17.68 -22.95 17.48
C GLN A 90 -18.53 -23.47 16.32
N LEU A 91 -17.92 -24.28 15.46
CA LEU A 91 -18.60 -24.89 14.33
C LEU A 91 -19.71 -25.83 14.84
N PRO A 92 -20.93 -25.76 14.29
CA PRO A 92 -22.00 -26.68 14.67
C PRO A 92 -21.59 -28.14 14.49
N LEU A 93 -21.89 -28.97 15.49
CA LEU A 93 -21.70 -30.42 15.40
C LEU A 93 -22.88 -31.06 14.66
N GLY A 94 -22.58 -31.98 13.74
CA GLY A 94 -23.61 -32.73 13.01
C GLY A 94 -23.11 -33.26 11.67
N ASN A 95 -24.04 -33.80 10.87
CA ASN A 95 -23.73 -34.40 9.56
C ASN A 95 -23.44 -33.38 8.46
N ILE A 96 -23.61 -32.08 8.75
CA ILE A 96 -23.36 -30.98 7.82
C ILE A 96 -21.98 -30.42 8.13
N ARG A 97 -21.12 -30.34 7.10
CA ARG A 97 -19.77 -29.81 7.26
C ARG A 97 -19.78 -28.29 7.21
N TYR A 98 -19.29 -27.69 8.28
CA TYR A 98 -19.03 -26.25 8.36
C TYR A 98 -17.52 -25.99 8.43
N ARG A 99 -17.04 -24.99 7.72
CA ARG A 99 -15.62 -24.59 7.74
C ARG A 99 -15.49 -23.07 7.70
N TYR A 100 -14.58 -22.53 8.49
CA TYR A 100 -14.20 -21.12 8.39
C TYR A 100 -13.04 -20.96 7.40
N PHE A 101 -13.13 -19.88 6.62
CA PHE A 101 -12.08 -19.43 5.71
C PHE A 101 -11.81 -17.96 5.97
N THR A 102 -10.61 -17.51 5.63
CA THR A 102 -10.18 -16.12 5.69
C THR A 102 -9.62 -15.68 4.35
N VAL A 103 -9.79 -14.41 3.99
CA VAL A 103 -9.22 -13.77 2.80
C VAL A 103 -8.73 -12.36 3.14
N GLY A 104 -7.82 -11.82 2.31
CA GLY A 104 -7.28 -10.47 2.46
C GLY A 104 -5.76 -10.42 2.67
N ASN A 105 -5.06 -11.57 2.70
CA ASN A 105 -3.61 -11.60 2.86
C ASN A 105 -2.87 -11.28 1.55
N LEU A 106 -2.61 -10.01 1.30
CA LEU A 106 -1.98 -9.50 0.08
C LEU A 106 -0.52 -9.98 -0.17
N ASN A 107 0.07 -10.76 0.73
CA ASN A 107 1.42 -11.32 0.55
C ASN A 107 1.41 -12.71 -0.13
N GLN A 108 0.24 -13.29 -0.40
CA GLN A 108 0.15 -14.57 -1.10
C GLN A 108 0.16 -14.37 -2.62
N GLU A 109 0.80 -15.27 -3.37
CA GLU A 109 0.84 -15.21 -4.83
C GLU A 109 -0.57 -15.19 -5.42
N ALA A 110 -1.48 -16.06 -4.94
CA ALA A 110 -2.88 -16.09 -5.37
C ALA A 110 -3.70 -14.83 -5.00
N SER A 111 -3.17 -13.91 -4.17
CA SER A 111 -3.81 -12.61 -3.95
C SER A 111 -3.66 -11.65 -5.12
N SER A 112 -2.87 -11.98 -6.14
CA SER A 112 -2.87 -11.25 -7.42
C SER A 112 -4.21 -11.27 -8.14
N ASP A 113 -5.08 -12.24 -7.81
CA ASP A 113 -6.39 -12.38 -8.44
C ASP A 113 -7.40 -11.33 -7.92
N LEU A 114 -7.10 -10.69 -6.78
CA LEU A 114 -7.90 -9.59 -6.26
C LEU A 114 -7.81 -8.38 -7.20
N PRO A 115 -8.87 -7.54 -7.30
CA PRO A 115 -8.84 -6.36 -8.14
C PRO A 115 -7.68 -5.41 -7.81
N PRO A 116 -7.13 -4.68 -8.81
CA PRO A 116 -6.01 -3.77 -8.59
C PRO A 116 -6.25 -2.72 -7.49
N TYR A 117 -7.50 -2.26 -7.32
CA TYR A 117 -7.84 -1.29 -6.27
C TYR A 117 -7.81 -1.87 -4.84
N VAL A 118 -7.74 -3.19 -4.69
CA VAL A 118 -7.56 -3.90 -3.42
C VAL A 118 -6.07 -4.24 -3.22
N VAL A 119 -5.38 -4.75 -4.25
CA VAL A 119 -3.96 -5.14 -4.11
C VAL A 119 -3.03 -3.93 -4.03
N HIS A 120 -3.31 -2.90 -4.83
CA HIS A 120 -2.53 -1.66 -4.94
C HIS A 120 -3.45 -0.46 -4.69
N PRO A 121 -4.00 -0.33 -3.47
CA PRO A 121 -4.90 0.77 -3.14
C PRO A 121 -4.13 2.09 -3.13
N ARG A 122 -4.84 3.22 -3.19
CA ARG A 122 -4.20 4.53 -2.94
C ARG A 122 -3.58 4.52 -1.54
N ILE A 123 -2.50 5.28 -1.36
CA ILE A 123 -1.71 5.21 -0.14
C ILE A 123 -2.51 5.52 1.13
N GLU A 124 -3.55 6.36 1.05
CA GLU A 124 -4.39 6.67 2.21
C GLU A 124 -5.24 5.48 2.70
N TYR A 125 -5.29 4.40 1.92
CA TYR A 125 -5.97 3.15 2.20
C TYR A 125 -5.02 1.97 2.37
N GLU A 126 -3.70 2.18 2.39
CA GLU A 126 -2.75 1.11 2.69
C GLU A 126 -2.98 0.60 4.13
N GLY A 127 -3.66 -0.55 4.25
CA GLY A 127 -4.04 -1.16 5.53
C GLY A 127 -2.95 -2.00 6.18
N ARG A 128 -1.69 -1.89 5.69
CA ARG A 128 -0.54 -2.72 6.11
C ARG A 128 -0.81 -4.23 6.04
N ASN A 129 -1.71 -4.66 5.15
CA ASN A 129 -2.12 -6.06 5.00
C ASN A 129 -2.61 -6.69 6.33
N ARG A 130 -3.32 -5.92 7.17
CA ARG A 130 -3.83 -6.39 8.47
C ARG A 130 -5.26 -6.90 8.41
N ASP A 131 -6.10 -6.26 7.62
CA ASP A 131 -7.53 -6.55 7.56
C ASP A 131 -7.82 -7.88 6.87
N ARG A 132 -8.88 -8.55 7.32
CA ARG A 132 -9.31 -9.85 6.82
C ARG A 132 -10.83 -9.90 6.76
N ILE A 133 -11.33 -10.69 5.82
CA ILE A 133 -12.71 -11.17 5.85
C ILE A 133 -12.67 -12.64 6.24
N ILE A 134 -13.38 -12.99 7.30
CA ILE A 134 -13.63 -14.40 7.67
C ILE A 134 -15.04 -14.75 7.24
N PHE A 135 -15.23 -15.90 6.61
CA PHE A 135 -16.56 -16.40 6.25
C PHE A 135 -16.68 -17.88 6.57
N ARG A 136 -17.89 -18.30 6.98
CA ARG A 136 -18.21 -19.70 7.27
C ARG A 136 -18.98 -20.29 6.11
N VAL A 137 -18.42 -21.36 5.55
CA VAL A 137 -19.05 -22.14 4.48
C VAL A 137 -19.76 -23.32 5.12
N ARG A 138 -21.03 -23.48 4.74
CA ARG A 138 -21.85 -24.66 4.97
C ARG A 138 -21.92 -25.45 3.67
N GLU A 139 -21.33 -26.64 3.65
CA GLU A 139 -21.47 -27.58 2.54
C GLU A 139 -22.84 -28.23 2.59
N GLN A 140 -23.67 -27.98 1.58
CA GLN A 140 -24.95 -28.65 1.41
C GLN A 140 -24.90 -29.62 0.23
N ASN A 141 -25.11 -30.90 0.53
CA ASN A 141 -25.36 -31.92 -0.50
C ASN A 141 -26.84 -31.89 -0.85
N VAL A 142 -27.20 -31.18 -1.93
CA VAL A 142 -28.58 -31.16 -2.45
C VAL A 142 -28.60 -31.94 -3.77
N GLY A 143 -28.86 -33.25 -3.68
CA GLY A 143 -28.86 -34.14 -4.85
C GLY A 143 -27.46 -34.34 -5.45
N ARG A 144 -27.32 -34.18 -6.78
CA ARG A 144 -26.04 -34.34 -7.52
C ARG A 144 -25.12 -33.10 -7.49
N GLN A 145 -25.51 -32.01 -6.81
CA GLN A 145 -24.70 -30.77 -6.76
C GLN A 145 -24.39 -30.38 -5.31
N VAL A 146 -23.12 -30.07 -5.06
CA VAL A 146 -22.66 -29.46 -3.81
C VAL A 146 -22.93 -27.95 -3.92
N ARG A 147 -23.80 -27.43 -3.06
CA ARG A 147 -24.01 -25.98 -2.91
C ARG A 147 -23.27 -25.49 -1.67
N ASN A 148 -22.27 -24.64 -1.89
CA ASN A 148 -21.53 -24.00 -0.81
C ASN A 148 -22.18 -22.67 -0.45
N VAL A 149 -22.88 -22.66 0.68
CA VAL A 149 -23.58 -21.49 1.20
C VAL A 149 -22.74 -20.83 2.28
N ILE A 150 -22.63 -19.51 2.25
CA ILE A 150 -22.01 -18.73 3.33
C ILE A 150 -23.11 -18.31 4.30
N ASP A 151 -23.02 -18.76 5.56
CA ASP A 151 -24.01 -18.44 6.58
C ASP A 151 -23.55 -17.37 7.59
N ARG A 152 -22.23 -17.14 7.69
CA ARG A 152 -21.64 -16.08 8.51
C ARG A 152 -20.51 -15.39 7.76
N VAL A 153 -20.44 -14.07 7.85
CA VAL A 153 -19.36 -13.22 7.33
C VAL A 153 -18.91 -12.30 8.45
N TYR A 154 -17.62 -12.08 8.57
CA TYR A 154 -17.01 -11.20 9.55
C TYR A 154 -15.94 -10.34 8.88
N ILE A 155 -15.84 -9.09 9.31
CA ILE A 155 -14.63 -8.27 9.10
C ILE A 155 -13.80 -8.31 10.38
N THR A 156 -12.49 -8.41 10.22
CA THR A 156 -11.55 -8.48 11.33
C THR A 156 -10.17 -7.96 10.88
N GLN A 157 -9.20 -8.01 11.77
CA GLN A 157 -7.83 -7.59 11.53
C GLN A 157 -6.85 -8.39 12.40
N HIS A 158 -5.59 -8.42 11.99
CA HIS A 158 -4.51 -8.76 12.91
C HIS A 158 -4.20 -7.57 13.84
N PHE A 159 -3.64 -7.86 15.02
CA PHE A 159 -3.07 -6.84 15.92
C PHE A 159 -2.05 -5.94 15.21
N GLU A 160 -1.74 -4.79 15.82
CA GLU A 160 -0.66 -3.96 15.29
C GLU A 160 0.69 -4.63 15.49
N THR A 161 1.62 -4.36 14.58
CA THR A 161 2.99 -4.88 14.70
C THR A 161 3.65 -4.39 15.99
N SER A 162 3.27 -3.21 16.50
CA SER A 162 3.71 -2.67 17.78
C SER A 162 3.19 -3.43 18.99
N ASP A 163 2.09 -4.17 18.87
CA ASP A 163 1.48 -4.89 19.99
C ASP A 163 2.23 -6.19 20.31
N ASN A 164 3.20 -6.59 19.48
CA ASN A 164 4.00 -7.81 19.62
C ASN A 164 3.16 -9.10 19.73
N GLN A 165 1.95 -9.11 19.15
CA GLN A 165 1.05 -10.27 19.14
C GLN A 165 1.21 -11.16 17.88
N GLY A 166 2.22 -10.87 17.04
CA GLY A 166 2.49 -11.63 15.81
C GLY A 166 1.32 -11.56 14.82
N THR A 167 0.87 -12.73 14.34
CA THR A 167 -0.22 -12.90 13.38
C THR A 167 -1.57 -13.21 14.04
N ARG A 168 -1.73 -12.94 15.33
CA ARG A 168 -3.00 -13.16 16.03
C ARG A 168 -4.08 -12.21 15.53
N TYR A 169 -5.31 -12.70 15.47
CA TYR A 169 -6.48 -11.89 15.15
C TYR A 169 -6.93 -11.06 16.35
N ASP A 170 -7.41 -9.85 16.09
CA ASP A 170 -7.88 -8.88 17.08
C ASP A 170 -9.39 -9.08 17.35
N PRO A 171 -9.77 -9.66 18.51
CA PRO A 171 -11.18 -9.91 18.83
C PRO A 171 -11.96 -8.61 19.09
N VAL A 172 -11.31 -7.52 19.50
CA VAL A 172 -11.97 -6.25 19.81
C VAL A 172 -12.48 -5.58 18.54
N ASN A 173 -11.71 -5.67 17.46
CA ASN A 173 -12.07 -5.12 16.15
C ASN A 173 -12.59 -6.21 15.20
N THR A 174 -13.47 -7.08 15.72
CA THR A 174 -14.13 -8.12 14.93
C THR A 174 -15.63 -7.94 14.96
N TYR A 175 -16.22 -7.93 13.77
CA TYR A 175 -17.63 -7.60 13.58
C TYR A 175 -18.27 -8.55 12.59
N GLN A 176 -19.45 -9.08 12.90
CA GLN A 176 -20.23 -9.88 11.97
C GLN A 176 -20.90 -8.96 10.96
N VAL A 177 -20.84 -9.29 9.68
CA VAL A 177 -21.49 -8.53 8.60
C VAL A 177 -22.79 -9.22 8.20
N ALA A 178 -23.89 -8.47 8.22
CA ALA A 178 -25.16 -8.94 7.71
C ALA A 178 -25.19 -8.94 6.17
N SER A 179 -25.87 -9.91 5.56
CA SER A 179 -26.08 -10.00 4.11
C SER A 179 -26.74 -8.75 3.51
N ARG A 180 -27.65 -8.12 4.25
CA ARG A 180 -28.26 -6.83 3.85
C ARG A 180 -27.24 -5.69 3.74
N LEU A 181 -26.18 -5.68 4.53
CA LEU A 181 -25.09 -4.70 4.41
C LEU A 181 -24.31 -4.94 3.11
N LEU A 182 -23.96 -6.20 2.80
CA LEU A 182 -23.30 -6.54 1.54
C LEU A 182 -24.14 -6.08 0.33
N ARG A 183 -25.47 -6.27 0.36
CA ARG A 183 -26.38 -5.75 -0.67
C ARG A 183 -26.35 -4.23 -0.82
N GLN A 184 -26.22 -3.49 0.28
CA GLN A 184 -26.06 -2.03 0.21
C GLN A 184 -24.74 -1.64 -0.44
N ILE A 185 -23.65 -2.35 -0.08
CA ILE A 185 -22.31 -2.09 -0.62
C ILE A 185 -22.26 -2.35 -2.13
N ARG A 186 -22.89 -3.43 -2.63
CA ARG A 186 -22.98 -3.75 -4.06
C ARG A 186 -23.62 -2.65 -4.93
N GLN A 187 -24.42 -1.77 -4.34
CA GLN A 187 -25.01 -0.65 -5.09
C GLN A 187 -23.96 0.40 -5.49
N PHE A 188 -22.79 0.39 -4.86
CA PHE A 188 -21.67 1.26 -5.19
C PHE A 188 -20.70 0.66 -6.22
N SER A 189 -21.15 -0.37 -6.93
CA SER A 189 -20.36 -1.12 -7.92
C SER A 189 -20.96 -1.02 -9.33
N VAL A 190 -21.81 -0.01 -9.55
CA VAL A 190 -22.46 0.30 -10.82
C VAL A 190 -21.42 0.79 -11.82
N ASN A 191 -21.42 0.21 -13.02
CA ASN A 191 -20.49 0.56 -14.10
C ASN A 191 -20.71 1.98 -14.64
N GLU A 192 -21.92 2.51 -14.51
CA GLU A 192 -22.25 3.89 -14.83
C GLU A 192 -21.75 4.83 -13.73
N ASN A 193 -20.59 5.43 -13.96
CA ASN A 193 -19.95 6.38 -13.03
C ASN A 193 -20.23 7.85 -13.42
N ASP A 194 -21.41 8.10 -13.97
CA ASP A 194 -21.85 9.45 -14.31
C ASP A 194 -22.33 10.21 -13.05
N LEU A 195 -22.48 11.52 -13.21
CA LEU A 195 -22.81 12.37 -12.07
C LEU A 195 -24.26 12.16 -11.59
N ASN A 196 -25.16 11.69 -12.47
CA ASN A 196 -26.53 11.36 -12.11
C ASN A 196 -26.58 10.12 -11.21
N THR A 197 -25.81 9.08 -11.54
CA THR A 197 -25.70 7.87 -10.73
C THR A 197 -25.15 8.18 -9.34
N LEU A 198 -24.08 8.99 -9.25
CA LEU A 198 -23.56 9.44 -7.97
C LEU A 198 -24.57 10.26 -7.16
N THR A 199 -25.36 11.11 -7.84
CA THR A 199 -26.42 11.91 -7.21
C THR A 199 -27.53 11.01 -6.65
N ASN A 200 -27.97 10.01 -7.43
CA ASN A 200 -28.98 9.05 -7.01
C ASN A 200 -28.51 8.21 -5.82
N LEU A 201 -27.28 7.68 -5.87
CA LEU A 201 -26.70 6.93 -4.76
C LEU A 201 -26.55 7.81 -3.50
N ARG A 202 -26.08 9.04 -3.65
CA ARG A 202 -26.01 10.01 -2.55
C ARG A 202 -27.39 10.16 -1.89
N ASP A 203 -28.43 10.43 -2.66
CA ASP A 203 -29.78 10.68 -2.12
C ASP A 203 -30.37 9.42 -1.50
N GLN A 204 -30.19 8.27 -2.13
CA GLN A 204 -30.65 6.97 -1.64
C GLN A 204 -30.06 6.62 -0.28
N PHE A 205 -28.77 6.90 -0.08
CA PHE A 205 -28.07 6.66 1.19
C PHE A 205 -28.07 7.87 2.13
N ARG A 206 -28.84 8.92 1.80
CA ARG A 206 -28.99 10.18 2.56
C ARG A 206 -27.64 10.81 2.90
N SER A 207 -26.72 10.75 1.96
CA SER A 207 -25.40 11.34 2.07
C SER A 207 -25.48 12.86 2.05
N ASN A 208 -24.62 13.52 2.83
CA ASN A 208 -24.52 14.98 2.86
C ASN A 208 -23.58 15.55 1.78
N ALA A 209 -23.10 14.72 0.84
CA ALA A 209 -22.17 15.14 -0.19
C ALA A 209 -22.78 16.21 -1.11
N ASP A 210 -22.15 17.37 -1.21
CA ASP A 210 -22.59 18.41 -2.14
C ASP A 210 -22.18 18.08 -3.60
N TYR A 211 -22.73 18.83 -4.56
CA TYR A 211 -22.47 18.59 -5.99
C TYR A 211 -21.00 18.78 -6.38
N SER A 212 -20.28 19.69 -5.72
CA SER A 212 -18.85 19.89 -5.93
C SER A 212 -18.06 18.65 -5.46
N GLN A 213 -18.41 18.11 -4.30
CA GLN A 213 -17.85 16.88 -3.75
C GLN A 213 -18.10 15.68 -4.67
N LEU A 214 -19.30 15.53 -5.23
CA LEU A 214 -19.58 14.46 -6.20
C LEU A 214 -18.73 14.59 -7.46
N ARG A 215 -18.57 15.81 -8.01
CA ARG A 215 -17.70 16.06 -9.17
C ARG A 215 -16.24 15.73 -8.85
N MET A 216 -15.76 16.10 -7.66
CA MET A 216 -14.41 15.79 -7.21
C MET A 216 -14.19 14.28 -7.03
N ILE A 217 -15.15 13.56 -6.44
CA ILE A 217 -15.11 12.10 -6.31
C ILE A 217 -15.02 11.47 -7.69
N ARG A 218 -15.89 11.86 -8.62
CA ARG A 218 -15.89 11.36 -10.00
C ARG A 218 -14.53 11.57 -10.68
N ASN A 219 -14.03 12.80 -10.66
CA ASN A 219 -12.76 13.12 -11.31
C ASN A 219 -11.57 12.42 -10.65
N SER A 220 -11.63 12.19 -9.34
CA SER A 220 -10.55 11.57 -8.61
C SER A 220 -10.54 10.06 -8.79
N TRP A 221 -11.70 9.41 -8.78
CA TRP A 221 -11.85 7.95 -8.75
C TRP A 221 -12.19 7.31 -10.10
N GLY A 222 -12.54 8.10 -11.12
CA GLY A 222 -12.81 7.60 -12.47
C GLY A 222 -13.88 6.51 -12.46
N ASP A 223 -13.55 5.34 -12.98
CA ASP A 223 -14.43 4.17 -13.04
C ASP A 223 -14.75 3.55 -11.66
N LEU A 224 -14.09 4.03 -10.60
CA LEU A 224 -14.38 3.66 -9.22
C LEU A 224 -15.11 4.78 -8.46
N ALA A 225 -15.76 5.72 -9.16
CA ALA A 225 -16.41 6.86 -8.52
C ALA A 225 -17.47 6.45 -7.50
N CYS A 226 -18.28 5.42 -7.80
CA CYS A 226 -19.26 4.90 -6.85
C CYS A 226 -18.59 4.33 -5.59
N LEU A 227 -17.47 3.60 -5.71
CA LEU A 227 -16.65 3.18 -4.58
C LEU A 227 -16.08 4.39 -3.81
N GLY A 228 -15.61 5.42 -4.53
CA GLY A 228 -15.19 6.68 -3.92
C GLY A 228 -16.29 7.32 -3.06
N LEU A 229 -17.53 7.35 -3.57
CA LEU A 229 -18.70 7.84 -2.82
C LEU A 229 -19.01 6.97 -1.60
N PHE A 230 -18.95 5.64 -1.71
CA PHE A 230 -19.09 4.74 -0.56
C PHE A 230 -18.09 5.08 0.55
N LEU A 231 -16.82 5.27 0.19
CA LEU A 231 -15.77 5.60 1.14
C LEU A 231 -15.97 6.98 1.76
N PHE A 232 -16.44 7.97 0.99
CA PHE A 232 -16.85 9.27 1.53
C PHE A 232 -17.96 9.11 2.58
N ILE A 233 -19.01 8.38 2.25
CA ILE A 233 -20.19 8.19 3.12
C ILE A 233 -19.77 7.55 4.44
N VAL A 234 -18.95 6.50 4.39
CA VAL A 234 -18.57 5.73 5.58
C VAL A 234 -17.55 6.48 6.45
N ILE A 235 -16.53 7.07 5.83
CA ILE A 235 -15.39 7.64 6.56
C ILE A 235 -15.64 9.11 6.93
N GLN A 236 -16.14 9.93 6.00
CA GLN A 236 -16.18 11.38 6.18
C GLN A 236 -17.40 11.86 6.96
N GLU A 237 -18.59 11.34 6.65
CA GLU A 237 -19.84 11.87 7.23
C GLU A 237 -19.92 11.70 8.75
N LYS A 238 -19.19 10.71 9.28
CA LYS A 238 -18.95 10.54 10.71
C LYS A 238 -18.41 11.81 11.38
N TYR A 239 -17.49 12.51 10.71
CA TYR A 239 -16.82 13.69 11.26
C TYR A 239 -17.59 14.99 10.97
N SER A 240 -18.46 15.00 9.95
CA SER A 240 -19.29 16.15 9.61
C SER A 240 -20.56 16.29 10.47
N SER A 241 -20.98 15.23 11.17
CA SER A 241 -22.22 15.24 11.97
C SER A 241 -22.12 16.01 13.29
N ASN A 242 -20.91 16.44 13.70
CA ASN A 242 -20.71 17.34 14.85
C ASN A 242 -20.94 18.82 14.51
N GLN A 243 -21.38 19.16 13.30
CA GLN A 243 -21.71 20.52 12.88
C GLN A 243 -23.09 20.57 12.22
N GLN A 244 -24.16 20.55 13.01
CA GLN A 244 -25.43 21.14 12.58
C GLN A 244 -25.99 22.03 13.69
N PRO A 245 -26.18 23.34 13.44
CA PRO A 245 -27.26 24.07 14.07
C PRO A 245 -28.56 23.61 13.41
N ASP A 246 -29.52 23.19 14.24
CA ASP A 246 -30.93 23.05 13.88
C ASP A 246 -31.40 24.34 13.18
N ASN A 247 -31.74 24.26 11.90
CA ASN A 247 -32.57 25.28 11.29
C ASN A 247 -33.79 24.65 10.64
N ARG A 248 -34.89 24.79 11.38
CA ARG A 248 -36.27 24.66 10.97
C ARG A 248 -36.50 25.30 9.60
N ARG A 249 -37.23 24.57 8.77
CA ARG A 249 -37.87 25.05 7.54
C ARG A 249 -38.62 26.35 7.80
N GLN A 250 -38.43 27.36 6.96
CA GLN A 250 -39.42 28.41 6.73
C GLN A 250 -39.88 28.42 5.26
N PRO A 251 -41.16 28.76 4.98
CA PRO A 251 -41.78 28.54 3.67
C PRO A 251 -41.54 29.70 2.70
N SER A 252 -41.67 29.35 1.42
CA SER A 252 -41.55 30.19 0.22
C SER A 252 -42.29 31.54 0.26
N THR A 253 -41.60 32.62 -0.11
CA THR A 253 -42.20 33.90 -0.49
C THR A 253 -42.04 34.19 -1.98
N LYS A 254 -43.11 34.79 -2.52
CA LYS A 254 -43.51 34.91 -3.92
C LYS A 254 -42.59 35.79 -4.78
N ARG A 255 -42.51 35.42 -6.06
CA ARG A 255 -42.04 36.23 -7.20
C ARG A 255 -42.78 37.58 -7.28
N LYS A 256 -42.03 38.64 -7.61
CA LYS A 256 -42.50 39.79 -8.41
C LYS A 256 -41.46 40.11 -9.50
N THR A 257 -41.93 40.07 -10.75
CA THR A 257 -41.43 40.70 -11.99
C THR A 257 -41.24 42.22 -11.78
N GLN A 258 -40.39 43.01 -12.44
CA GLN A 258 -39.76 43.12 -13.79
C GLN A 258 -38.79 44.37 -13.70
N PRO A 259 -38.13 44.94 -14.76
CA PRO A 259 -37.88 44.49 -16.12
C PRO A 259 -36.40 44.64 -16.60
N ASP A 260 -36.19 44.20 -17.84
CA ASP A 260 -34.98 44.22 -18.65
C ASP A 260 -34.29 45.59 -18.76
N TYR A 261 -32.95 45.58 -18.70
CA TYR A 261 -32.11 46.59 -19.32
C TYR A 261 -31.01 45.90 -20.13
N VAL A 262 -31.10 46.05 -21.44
CA VAL A 262 -30.08 45.67 -22.42
C VAL A 262 -28.98 46.74 -22.37
N VAL A 263 -27.73 46.36 -22.12
CA VAL A 263 -26.57 47.17 -22.52
C VAL A 263 -25.53 46.28 -23.18
N ASN A 264 -25.26 46.62 -24.43
CA ASN A 264 -24.29 46.00 -25.31
C ASN A 264 -22.86 46.11 -24.79
N ILE A 265 -22.09 45.07 -25.09
CA ILE A 265 -20.63 44.95 -24.93
C ILE A 265 -19.93 46.01 -25.78
N PRO A 266 -18.92 46.72 -25.25
CA PRO A 266 -17.82 47.23 -26.06
C PRO A 266 -16.66 46.24 -26.01
N GLU A 267 -16.32 45.71 -27.18
CA GLU A 267 -15.00 45.17 -27.47
C GLU A 267 -13.93 46.25 -27.30
N VAL A 268 -12.68 45.79 -27.17
CA VAL A 268 -11.40 46.54 -27.13
C VAL A 268 -10.92 46.92 -25.73
N ARG A 269 -9.98 46.12 -25.21
CA ARG A 269 -8.92 46.59 -24.30
C ARG A 269 -7.55 46.21 -24.86
N PRO A 270 -6.53 47.06 -24.69
CA PRO A 270 -5.28 46.95 -25.43
C PRO A 270 -4.32 45.94 -24.81
N ASN A 271 -3.58 45.24 -25.68
CA ASN A 271 -2.35 44.52 -25.35
C ASN A 271 -1.40 45.42 -24.54
N ARG A 272 -1.15 45.06 -23.28
CA ARG A 272 0.10 45.38 -22.59
C ARG A 272 0.77 44.08 -22.20
N HIS A 273 1.72 43.67 -23.03
CA HIS A 273 2.81 42.79 -22.64
C HIS A 273 3.48 43.39 -21.41
N SER A 274 3.14 42.86 -20.25
CA SER A 274 3.92 43.03 -19.03
C SER A 274 4.43 41.63 -18.75
N GLU A 275 5.69 41.37 -19.09
CA GLU A 275 6.42 40.20 -18.61
C GLU A 275 6.43 40.25 -17.09
N VAL A 276 5.38 39.68 -16.49
CA VAL A 276 5.41 39.32 -15.08
C VAL A 276 6.31 38.11 -15.02
N SER A 277 7.60 38.38 -14.86
CA SER A 277 8.54 37.41 -14.33
C SER A 277 7.97 36.97 -12.98
N ILE A 278 7.34 35.80 -12.96
CA ILE A 278 7.03 35.11 -11.71
C ILE A 278 8.39 34.76 -11.14
N ARG A 279 8.93 35.65 -10.31
CA ARG A 279 9.98 35.31 -9.38
C ARG A 279 9.36 34.28 -8.45
N ILE A 280 9.60 33.01 -8.75
CA ILE A 280 9.54 31.94 -7.76
C ILE A 280 10.31 32.49 -6.55
N PRO A 281 9.70 32.65 -5.37
CA PRO A 281 10.49 32.73 -4.16
C PRO A 281 11.17 31.37 -4.07
N GLN A 282 12.39 31.27 -4.58
CA GLN A 282 13.31 30.26 -4.10
C GLN A 282 13.49 30.57 -2.63
N ILE A 283 12.58 30.05 -1.79
CA ILE A 283 12.94 29.74 -0.42
C ILE A 283 13.95 28.63 -0.60
N GLN A 284 15.20 29.05 -0.79
CA GLN A 284 16.36 28.21 -0.83
C GLN A 284 16.47 27.65 0.58
N CYS A 285 15.73 26.58 0.83
CA CYS A 285 15.75 25.89 2.10
C CYS A 285 16.99 24.99 2.05
N ASP A 286 18.16 25.63 2.16
CA ASP A 286 19.51 25.01 2.09
C ASP A 286 19.72 23.94 3.17
N ASP A 287 18.74 23.78 4.07
CA ASP A 287 18.74 22.85 5.18
C ASP A 287 17.89 21.58 4.97
N ILE A 288 17.03 21.51 3.94
CA ILE A 288 16.20 20.31 3.73
C ILE A 288 17.07 19.20 3.14
N THR A 289 17.13 18.07 3.84
CA THR A 289 17.74 16.86 3.29
C THR A 289 16.66 16.01 2.66
N LEU A 290 16.75 15.73 1.36
CA LEU A 290 15.94 14.74 0.66
C LEU A 290 16.89 13.75 -0.02
N LYS A 291 16.82 12.47 0.34
CA LYS A 291 17.71 11.44 -0.23
C LYS A 291 16.96 10.15 -0.52
N VAL A 292 17.36 9.50 -1.60
CA VAL A 292 17.04 8.09 -1.87
C VAL A 292 18.22 7.26 -1.37
N VAL A 293 17.93 6.20 -0.63
CA VAL A 293 18.90 5.28 -0.02
C VAL A 293 18.44 3.85 -0.21
N THR A 294 19.27 2.90 0.19
CA THR A 294 19.00 1.47 0.10
C THR A 294 18.03 1.04 1.19
N GLY A 295 16.85 0.57 0.78
CA GLY A 295 15.84 -0.01 1.66
C GLY A 295 15.95 -1.53 1.77
N SER A 296 14.96 -2.14 2.44
CA SER A 296 14.92 -3.59 2.61
C SER A 296 14.68 -4.31 1.28
N GLY A 297 15.43 -5.38 1.03
CA GLY A 297 15.18 -6.29 -0.08
C GLY A 297 15.44 -5.69 -1.47
N GLY A 298 16.40 -4.77 -1.59
CA GLY A 298 16.76 -4.13 -2.86
C GLY A 298 15.82 -2.98 -3.27
N LYS A 299 14.93 -2.55 -2.39
CA LYS A 299 13.97 -1.46 -2.68
C LYS A 299 14.57 -0.10 -2.36
N ALA A 300 14.03 0.95 -2.95
CA ALA A 300 14.37 2.32 -2.61
C ALA A 300 13.71 2.72 -1.28
N ARG A 301 14.47 3.40 -0.43
CA ARG A 301 13.97 4.08 0.77
C ARG A 301 14.18 5.57 0.60
N ILE A 302 13.17 6.35 0.95
CA ILE A 302 13.26 7.80 0.97
C ILE A 302 13.59 8.23 2.40
N ILE A 303 14.54 9.17 2.55
CA ILE A 303 14.83 9.86 3.81
C ILE A 303 14.62 11.35 3.61
N TRP A 304 13.88 11.98 4.53
CA TRP A 304 13.78 13.43 4.61
C TRP A 304 14.18 13.95 5.98
N LYS A 305 14.79 15.14 6.04
CA LYS A 305 15.10 15.86 7.27
C LYS A 305 14.85 17.36 7.11
N LYS A 306 14.47 18.00 8.22
CA LYS A 306 14.22 19.45 8.31
C LYS A 306 13.17 19.98 7.31
N ALA A 307 12.13 19.22 7.01
CA ALA A 307 11.03 19.69 6.16
C ALA A 307 10.31 20.90 6.80
N PRO A 308 9.98 21.95 6.03
CA PRO A 308 9.44 23.22 6.54
C PRO A 308 7.94 23.14 6.86
N VAL A 309 7.55 22.17 7.69
CA VAL A 309 6.14 21.83 7.97
C VAL A 309 5.32 23.05 8.43
N ASP A 310 5.94 23.98 9.17
CA ASP A 310 5.26 25.17 9.72
C ASP A 310 4.78 26.13 8.62
N ASP A 311 5.50 26.19 7.50
CA ASP A 311 5.19 27.08 6.37
C ASP A 311 4.02 26.55 5.53
N TYR A 312 3.69 25.27 5.66
CA TYR A 312 2.68 24.58 4.85
C TYR A 312 1.61 23.94 5.73
N ARG A 313 0.65 24.77 6.19
CA ARG A 313 -0.49 24.33 7.02
C ARG A 313 -1.34 23.22 6.39
N GLY A 314 -1.31 23.07 5.06
CA GLY A 314 -1.98 21.98 4.33
C GLY A 314 -1.33 20.61 4.51
N GLY A 315 -0.10 20.58 5.03
CA GLY A 315 0.77 19.40 5.11
C GLY A 315 1.63 19.24 3.86
N MET A 316 2.54 18.28 3.90
CA MET A 316 3.44 17.98 2.79
C MET A 316 3.33 16.52 2.36
N MET A 317 3.82 16.26 1.16
CA MET A 317 3.98 14.92 0.61
C MET A 317 5.37 14.75 0.01
N ILE A 318 5.92 13.56 0.18
CA ILE A 318 7.15 13.14 -0.49
C ILE A 318 6.78 12.20 -1.62
N ALA A 319 7.40 12.36 -2.77
CA ALA A 319 7.18 11.54 -3.95
C ALA A 319 8.51 11.05 -4.51
N LEU A 320 8.52 9.84 -5.06
CA LEU A 320 9.65 9.26 -5.76
C LEU A 320 9.38 9.30 -7.26
N TYR A 321 10.36 9.76 -8.02
CA TYR A 321 10.32 9.85 -9.48
C TYR A 321 11.41 8.97 -10.09
N SER A 322 11.20 8.58 -11.34
CA SER A 322 12.17 7.79 -12.11
C SER A 322 13.49 8.54 -12.35
N ASN A 323 13.42 9.86 -12.57
CA ASN A 323 14.55 10.76 -12.81
C ASN A 323 14.15 12.23 -12.63
N ASN A 324 15.06 13.15 -12.94
CA ASN A 324 14.87 14.60 -12.86
C ASN A 324 13.84 15.19 -13.84
N VAL A 325 13.57 14.53 -14.97
CA VAL A 325 12.61 14.98 -16.00
C VAL A 325 11.24 14.34 -15.80
N GLY A 326 11.15 13.23 -15.07
CA GLY A 326 9.90 12.50 -14.87
C GLY A 326 8.77 13.40 -14.34
N GLU A 327 7.62 13.35 -15.00
CA GLU A 327 6.43 14.15 -14.67
C GLU A 327 5.51 13.42 -13.69
N GLU A 328 5.47 12.09 -13.76
CA GLU A 328 4.61 11.23 -12.95
C GLU A 328 5.41 10.57 -11.80
N PRO A 329 4.90 10.61 -10.56
CA PRO A 329 5.52 9.95 -9.42
C PRO A 329 5.33 8.43 -9.51
N LEU A 330 6.38 7.68 -9.20
CA LEU A 330 6.31 6.22 -9.02
C LEU A 330 5.55 5.83 -7.74
N THR A 331 5.69 6.64 -6.70
CA THR A 331 4.99 6.49 -5.42
C THR A 331 5.06 7.80 -4.64
N TYR A 332 4.13 8.03 -3.70
CA TYR A 332 4.16 9.20 -2.83
C TYR A 332 3.49 8.92 -1.49
N LYS A 333 3.87 9.67 -0.46
CA LYS A 333 3.34 9.55 0.90
C LYS A 333 3.22 10.91 1.57
N SER A 334 2.14 11.11 2.32
CA SER A 334 2.04 12.28 3.19
C SER A 334 3.00 12.16 4.38
N THR A 335 3.78 13.22 4.59
CA THR A 335 4.68 13.32 5.76
C THR A 335 3.92 13.73 7.02
N GLY A 336 2.64 14.10 6.90
CA GLY A 336 1.87 14.67 8.01
C GLY A 336 2.56 15.94 8.53
N ASN A 337 2.80 15.98 9.84
CA ASN A 337 3.53 17.07 10.49
C ASN A 337 5.00 16.72 10.80
N ALA A 338 5.52 15.62 10.24
CA ALA A 338 6.86 15.14 10.57
C ALA A 338 7.93 15.89 9.78
N ARG A 339 8.77 16.67 10.50
CA ARG A 339 9.91 17.39 9.91
C ARG A 339 11.01 16.46 9.39
N SER A 340 11.10 15.24 9.90
CA SER A 340 12.08 14.24 9.49
C SER A 340 11.46 12.84 9.54
N GLY A 341 11.94 11.94 8.69
CA GLY A 341 11.49 10.56 8.68
C GLY A 341 12.03 9.76 7.51
N PHE A 342 11.49 8.56 7.35
CA PHE A 342 11.78 7.70 6.21
C PHE A 342 10.51 7.02 5.67
N TYR A 343 10.58 6.60 4.41
CA TYR A 343 9.52 5.85 3.75
C TYR A 343 10.14 4.71 2.94
N ASP A 344 9.86 3.48 3.38
CA ASP A 344 10.17 2.26 2.62
C ASP A 344 9.16 2.12 1.47
N THR A 345 9.67 2.16 0.24
CA THR A 345 8.83 2.09 -0.96
C THR A 345 8.71 0.66 -1.49
N SER A 346 7.75 0.43 -2.39
CA SER A 346 7.68 -0.79 -3.20
C SER A 346 8.61 -0.76 -4.43
N VAL A 347 9.18 0.40 -4.76
CA VAL A 347 9.99 0.64 -5.96
C VAL A 347 11.37 0.02 -5.80
N LEU A 348 11.85 -0.69 -6.81
CA LEU A 348 13.20 -1.26 -6.83
C LEU A 348 14.25 -0.16 -6.94
N LEU A 349 15.35 -0.28 -6.20
CA LEU A 349 16.42 0.70 -6.23
C LEU A 349 17.12 0.67 -7.59
N ASN A 350 17.17 1.83 -8.24
CA ASN A 350 17.79 2.03 -9.54
C ASN A 350 18.51 3.39 -9.57
N GLU A 351 19.56 3.49 -10.37
CA GLU A 351 20.22 4.76 -10.67
C GLU A 351 19.23 5.71 -11.37
N GLY A 352 19.31 7.01 -11.03
CA GLY A 352 18.42 8.05 -11.53
C GLY A 352 17.26 8.40 -10.61
N LEU A 353 16.82 7.50 -9.72
CA LEU A 353 15.67 7.75 -8.84
C LEU A 353 15.82 9.05 -8.05
N GLN A 354 14.76 9.86 -8.01
CA GLN A 354 14.79 11.17 -7.36
C GLN A 354 13.60 11.35 -6.43
N VAL A 355 13.86 11.79 -5.20
CA VAL A 355 12.80 12.23 -4.27
C VAL A 355 12.47 13.70 -4.49
N ARG A 356 11.19 14.03 -4.48
CA ARG A 356 10.67 15.40 -4.52
C ARG A 356 9.69 15.63 -3.38
N LEU A 357 9.72 16.82 -2.81
CA LEU A 357 8.83 17.30 -1.76
C LEU A 357 7.78 18.21 -2.40
N HIS A 358 6.52 17.96 -2.10
CA HIS A 358 5.39 18.69 -2.64
C HIS A 358 4.50 19.20 -1.52
N GLU A 359 3.79 20.28 -1.81
CA GLU A 359 2.64 20.67 -1.00
C GLU A 359 1.57 19.58 -1.09
N ARG A 360 0.88 19.33 0.03
CA ARG A 360 -0.30 18.48 0.03
C ARG A 360 -1.51 19.27 -0.43
N THR A 361 -1.96 19.06 -1.67
CA THR A 361 -3.24 19.62 -2.11
C THR A 361 -4.37 18.71 -1.65
N LYS A 362 -5.25 19.26 -0.81
CA LYS A 362 -6.50 18.60 -0.42
C LYS A 362 -7.45 18.64 -1.62
N LEU A 363 -7.73 17.48 -2.21
CA LEU A 363 -8.74 17.35 -3.26
C LEU A 363 -10.12 17.54 -2.64
N CYS A 364 -10.52 16.59 -1.80
CA CYS A 364 -11.70 16.70 -0.96
C CYS A 364 -11.55 15.79 0.26
N CYS A 365 -12.12 16.23 1.39
CA CYS A 365 -12.19 15.42 2.61
C CYS A 365 -10.80 14.96 3.09
N PHE A 366 -10.57 13.66 3.22
CA PHE A 366 -9.27 13.12 3.63
C PHE A 366 -8.35 12.75 2.45
N TRP A 367 -8.84 12.86 1.20
CA TRP A 367 -8.03 12.60 0.01
C TRP A 367 -7.10 13.75 -0.30
N SER A 368 -5.89 13.41 -0.72
CA SER A 368 -4.90 14.41 -1.08
C SER A 368 -4.13 13.98 -2.31
N ARG A 369 -3.70 14.95 -3.09
CA ARG A 369 -2.80 14.71 -4.22
C ARG A 369 -1.56 15.58 -4.09
N LEU A 370 -0.53 15.21 -4.82
CA LEU A 370 0.66 16.04 -4.96
C LEU A 370 0.22 17.38 -5.54
N GLY A 371 0.54 18.43 -4.78
CA GLY A 371 0.43 19.81 -5.21
C GLY A 371 1.70 20.27 -5.88
N GLU A 372 1.95 21.58 -5.76
CA GLU A 372 3.17 22.19 -6.28
C GLU A 372 4.41 21.60 -5.63
N GLU A 373 5.46 21.46 -6.44
CA GLU A 373 6.76 21.00 -5.96
C GLU A 373 7.44 22.12 -5.15
N ILE A 374 7.88 21.78 -3.94
CA ILE A 374 8.56 22.69 -3.03
C ILE A 374 10.07 22.58 -3.20
N ASN A 375 10.59 21.34 -3.21
CA ASN A 375 12.02 21.06 -3.29
C ASN A 375 12.27 19.65 -3.85
N ARG A 376 13.47 19.39 -4.36
CA ARG A 376 13.90 18.07 -4.86
C ARG A 376 15.28 17.70 -4.36
N GLY A 377 15.47 16.41 -4.09
CA GLY A 377 16.79 15.85 -3.76
C GLY A 377 17.64 15.60 -5.01
N PRO A 378 18.92 15.25 -4.85
CA PRO A 378 19.73 14.76 -5.96
C PRO A 378 19.18 13.41 -6.44
N GLU A 379 19.43 13.10 -7.71
CA GLU A 379 19.22 11.74 -8.23
C GLU A 379 20.12 10.75 -7.49
N PHE A 380 19.59 9.56 -7.24
CA PHE A 380 20.36 8.45 -6.73
C PHE A 380 21.42 8.05 -7.77
N LYS A 381 22.68 8.11 -7.37
CA LYS A 381 23.81 7.66 -8.19
C LYS A 381 24.50 6.49 -7.53
N ASN A 382 24.99 5.58 -8.36
CA ASN A 382 25.83 4.48 -7.90
C ASN A 382 27.12 5.06 -7.28
N SER A 383 27.23 4.99 -5.95
CA SER A 383 28.28 5.69 -5.20
C SER A 383 29.56 4.87 -5.02
N THR A 384 29.60 3.62 -5.49
CA THR A 384 30.80 2.78 -5.39
C THR A 384 31.82 3.18 -6.44
N ALA A 385 33.02 3.56 -5.99
CA ALA A 385 34.15 3.79 -6.89
C ALA A 385 34.62 2.48 -7.54
N ALA A 386 35.04 2.55 -8.80
CA ALA A 386 35.71 1.43 -9.45
C ALA A 386 37.11 1.22 -8.83
N VAL A 387 37.45 -0.03 -8.55
CA VAL A 387 38.72 -0.42 -7.93
C VAL A 387 39.60 -1.11 -8.96
N SER A 388 40.86 -0.69 -9.08
CA SER A 388 41.81 -1.30 -10.00
C SER A 388 42.07 -2.77 -9.67
N ILE A 389 42.15 -3.61 -10.70
CA ILE A 389 42.53 -5.01 -10.58
C ILE A 389 44.05 -5.09 -10.57
N THR A 390 44.62 -5.55 -9.46
CA THR A 390 46.06 -5.51 -9.20
C THR A 390 46.85 -6.26 -10.28
N GLY A 391 47.77 -5.57 -10.95
CA GLY A 391 48.61 -6.12 -12.02
C GLY A 391 47.97 -6.10 -13.42
N TYR A 392 46.77 -5.52 -13.57
CA TYR A 392 46.05 -5.48 -14.83
C TYR A 392 45.52 -4.08 -15.15
N LYS A 393 45.37 -3.79 -16.44
CA LYS A 393 44.79 -2.53 -16.93
C LYS A 393 43.25 -2.62 -16.96
N ALA A 394 42.67 -3.00 -15.84
CA ALA A 394 41.23 -3.17 -15.67
C ALA A 394 40.79 -2.75 -14.25
N SER A 395 39.51 -2.44 -14.08
CA SER A 395 38.91 -2.12 -12.78
C SER A 395 37.53 -2.74 -12.61
N LEU A 396 37.14 -3.00 -11.36
CA LEU A 396 35.87 -3.60 -10.97
C LEU A 396 35.04 -2.58 -10.17
N GLN A 397 33.76 -2.47 -10.49
CA GLN A 397 32.80 -1.65 -9.75
C GLN A 397 31.58 -2.48 -9.35
N LEU A 398 31.09 -2.29 -8.12
CA LEU A 398 29.79 -2.78 -7.67
C LEU A 398 28.74 -1.69 -7.90
N PHE A 399 27.62 -2.03 -8.52
CA PHE A 399 26.52 -1.09 -8.77
C PHE A 399 25.18 -1.77 -8.56
N VAL A 400 24.10 -1.00 -8.44
CA VAL A 400 22.73 -1.52 -8.36
C VAL A 400 22.01 -1.37 -9.69
N LYS A 401 21.25 -2.42 -10.05
CA LYS A 401 20.24 -2.38 -11.10
C LYS A 401 19.07 -3.27 -10.69
N ASP A 402 17.85 -2.76 -10.81
CA ASP A 402 16.60 -3.44 -10.45
C ASP A 402 16.62 -4.02 -9.03
N GLY A 403 17.20 -3.26 -8.08
CA GLY A 403 17.36 -3.66 -6.69
C GLY A 403 18.36 -4.79 -6.46
N LYS A 404 19.13 -5.17 -7.47
CA LYS A 404 20.11 -6.27 -7.42
C LYS A 404 21.53 -5.73 -7.48
N ALA A 405 22.43 -6.45 -6.82
CA ALA A 405 23.85 -6.18 -6.86
C ALA A 405 24.42 -6.65 -8.20
N CYS A 406 25.09 -5.75 -8.91
CA CYS A 406 25.67 -5.99 -10.22
C CYS A 406 27.15 -5.63 -10.22
N ALA A 407 27.91 -6.28 -11.10
CA ALA A 407 29.33 -6.03 -11.25
C ALA A 407 29.60 -5.45 -12.62
N ARG A 408 30.42 -4.40 -12.67
CA ARG A 408 30.87 -3.77 -13.90
C ARG A 408 32.38 -3.86 -13.99
N LEU A 409 32.86 -4.44 -15.08
CA LEU A 409 34.27 -4.59 -15.40
C LEU A 409 34.65 -3.57 -16.48
N TYR A 410 35.57 -2.69 -16.13
CA TYR A 410 36.17 -1.73 -17.05
C TYR A 410 37.50 -2.30 -17.52
N VAL A 411 37.66 -2.50 -18.82
CA VAL A 411 38.90 -3.01 -19.43
C VAL A 411 39.46 -1.92 -20.33
N LYS A 412 40.64 -1.39 -20.02
CA LYS A 412 41.25 -0.35 -20.87
C LYS A 412 41.45 -0.88 -22.29
N THR A 413 41.22 -0.04 -23.29
CA THR A 413 41.43 -0.39 -24.71
C THR A 413 42.86 -0.86 -25.02
N SER A 414 43.85 -0.38 -24.24
CA SER A 414 45.24 -0.82 -24.31
C SER A 414 45.53 -2.20 -23.70
N PHE A 415 44.54 -2.89 -23.15
CA PHE A 415 44.66 -4.24 -22.59
C PHE A 415 44.15 -5.30 -23.59
N ILE A 416 44.85 -5.42 -24.71
CA ILE A 416 44.42 -6.20 -25.88
C ILE A 416 44.30 -7.71 -25.63
N ASP A 417 45.11 -8.31 -24.74
CA ASP A 417 45.10 -9.74 -24.45
C ASP A 417 44.28 -10.11 -23.20
N TRP A 418 43.40 -9.23 -22.74
CA TRP A 418 42.68 -9.39 -21.47
C TRP A 418 41.85 -10.67 -21.41
N MET A 419 41.21 -11.07 -22.51
CA MET A 419 40.44 -12.32 -22.57
C MET A 419 41.34 -13.51 -22.24
N LEU A 420 42.52 -13.61 -22.86
CA LEU A 420 43.46 -14.70 -22.56
C LEU A 420 43.93 -14.66 -21.10
N LYS A 421 44.22 -13.47 -20.58
CA LYS A 421 44.68 -13.30 -19.19
C LYS A 421 43.59 -13.60 -18.15
N PHE A 422 42.32 -13.33 -18.46
CA PHE A 422 41.19 -13.52 -17.53
C PHE A 422 40.39 -14.80 -17.77
N LYS A 423 40.95 -15.76 -18.53
CA LYS A 423 40.31 -17.03 -18.88
C LYS A 423 39.72 -17.77 -17.67
N ASP A 424 40.49 -17.86 -16.59
CA ASP A 424 40.11 -18.56 -15.36
C ASP A 424 39.86 -17.56 -14.20
N SER A 425 39.47 -16.34 -14.54
CA SER A 425 39.11 -15.29 -13.57
C SER A 425 37.61 -15.15 -13.44
N TRP A 426 37.14 -14.90 -12.23
CA TRP A 426 35.71 -14.78 -11.92
C TRP A 426 35.44 -13.70 -10.89
N VAL A 427 34.20 -13.24 -10.83
CA VAL A 427 33.72 -12.27 -9.85
C VAL A 427 32.68 -12.92 -8.97
N GLY A 428 32.90 -12.88 -7.65
CA GLY A 428 31.97 -13.35 -6.63
C GLY A 428 31.34 -12.21 -5.87
N PHE A 429 30.10 -12.40 -5.44
CA PHE A 429 29.40 -11.48 -4.54
C PHE A 429 29.37 -12.02 -3.10
N TYR A 430 29.41 -11.10 -2.14
CA TYR A 430 29.50 -11.39 -0.71
C TYR A 430 28.48 -10.53 0.03
N SER A 431 27.75 -11.12 0.96
CA SER A 431 26.76 -10.40 1.79
C SER A 431 27.37 -9.53 2.89
N SER A 432 28.67 -9.72 3.20
CA SER A 432 29.42 -8.96 4.18
C SER A 432 30.91 -8.97 3.83
N GLU A 433 31.65 -7.95 4.26
CA GLU A 433 33.10 -7.86 4.13
C GLU A 433 33.85 -8.92 4.93
N ASP A 434 33.27 -9.39 6.04
CA ASP A 434 33.91 -10.35 6.95
C ASP A 434 34.03 -11.75 6.34
N LYS A 435 33.37 -12.00 5.20
CA LYS A 435 33.43 -13.29 4.52
C LYS A 435 34.82 -13.50 3.91
N GLY A 436 35.38 -14.69 4.17
CA GLY A 436 36.58 -15.17 3.50
C GLY A 436 36.36 -15.34 2.00
N THR A 437 37.43 -15.27 1.21
CA THR A 437 37.39 -15.29 -0.27
C THR A 437 36.70 -16.52 -0.88
N ARG A 438 36.75 -17.68 -0.20
CA ARG A 438 36.04 -18.89 -0.64
C ARG A 438 34.56 -18.93 -0.25
N ASN A 439 34.11 -18.02 0.61
CA ASN A 439 32.76 -17.98 1.16
C ASN A 439 31.88 -16.96 0.42
N TYR A 440 32.04 -16.87 -0.90
CA TYR A 440 31.11 -16.09 -1.73
C TYR A 440 29.72 -16.75 -1.72
N GLU A 441 28.68 -15.99 -2.08
CA GLU A 441 27.37 -16.59 -2.30
C GLU A 441 27.48 -17.53 -3.51
N TRP A 442 27.54 -18.85 -3.28
CA TRP A 442 27.91 -19.83 -4.30
C TRP A 442 26.96 -19.86 -5.51
N TRP A 443 25.76 -19.31 -5.35
CA TRP A 443 24.77 -19.12 -6.41
C TRP A 443 24.90 -17.77 -7.16
N GLN A 444 25.86 -16.90 -6.81
CA GLN A 444 26.01 -15.52 -7.32
C GLN A 444 27.47 -15.20 -7.65
N TRP A 445 27.91 -15.72 -8.79
CA TRP A 445 29.23 -15.45 -9.35
C TRP A 445 29.20 -15.62 -10.87
N GLN A 446 30.18 -15.06 -11.56
CA GLN A 446 30.31 -15.23 -13.01
C GLN A 446 31.77 -15.12 -13.45
N TRP A 447 32.13 -15.90 -14.47
CA TRP A 447 33.41 -15.78 -15.17
C TRP A 447 33.54 -14.40 -15.80
N ALA A 448 34.70 -13.75 -15.64
CA ALA A 448 34.93 -12.40 -16.14
C ALA A 448 34.72 -12.28 -17.67
N GLN A 449 35.04 -13.35 -18.42
CA GLN A 449 34.84 -13.42 -19.87
C GLN A 449 33.38 -13.58 -20.31
N LYS A 450 32.48 -13.89 -19.37
CA LYS A 450 31.05 -14.11 -19.63
C LYS A 450 30.19 -12.91 -19.25
N PHE A 451 30.81 -11.79 -18.88
CA PHE A 451 30.09 -10.54 -18.69
C PHE A 451 29.61 -10.02 -20.03
N ASP A 452 28.41 -9.47 -20.06
CA ASP A 452 27.80 -8.92 -21.27
C ASP A 452 28.40 -7.55 -21.57
N ARG A 453 28.67 -7.28 -22.85
CA ARG A 453 29.18 -5.98 -23.27
C ARG A 453 28.11 -4.90 -23.06
N ALA A 454 28.49 -3.80 -22.41
CA ALA A 454 27.63 -2.66 -22.17
C ALA A 454 28.14 -1.42 -22.93
N ASP A 455 27.28 -0.79 -23.71
CA ASP A 455 27.62 0.43 -24.47
C ASP A 455 27.37 1.69 -23.64
N LEU A 456 28.33 2.02 -22.78
CA LEU A 456 28.36 3.27 -22.04
C LEU A 456 29.15 4.32 -22.84
N ARG A 457 28.45 5.34 -23.36
CA ARG A 457 29.03 6.37 -24.25
C ARG A 457 30.04 7.30 -23.56
N ASP A 458 30.15 7.23 -22.24
CA ASP A 458 30.94 8.16 -21.42
C ASP A 458 32.33 7.63 -21.02
N CYS A 459 32.82 6.53 -21.61
CA CYS A 459 34.13 5.95 -21.28
C CYS A 459 34.96 5.59 -22.54
N PRO A 460 35.54 6.58 -23.24
CA PRO A 460 36.20 6.34 -24.54
C PRO A 460 37.44 5.42 -24.45
N ASP A 461 38.09 5.39 -23.29
CA ASP A 461 39.35 4.65 -23.09
C ASP A 461 39.18 3.24 -22.54
N SER A 462 37.94 2.77 -22.33
CA SER A 462 37.66 1.46 -21.74
C SER A 462 36.44 0.77 -22.35
N PHE A 463 36.56 -0.53 -22.59
CA PHE A 463 35.41 -1.40 -22.83
C PHE A 463 34.74 -1.72 -21.50
N VAL A 464 33.40 -1.66 -21.47
CA VAL A 464 32.62 -1.92 -20.26
C VAL A 464 31.85 -3.22 -20.44
N PHE A 465 31.94 -4.08 -19.44
CA PHE A 465 31.21 -5.34 -19.36
C PHE A 465 30.44 -5.41 -18.05
N GLU A 466 29.25 -5.97 -18.07
CA GLU A 466 28.37 -6.06 -16.91
C GLU A 466 27.93 -7.49 -16.64
N TYR A 467 27.76 -7.80 -15.37
CA TYR A 467 27.07 -8.98 -14.92
C TYR A 467 25.98 -8.57 -13.91
N HIS A 468 24.75 -8.94 -14.23
CA HIS A 468 23.58 -8.69 -13.37
C HIS A 468 23.31 -9.95 -12.56
N SER A 469 23.67 -9.92 -11.27
CA SER A 469 23.38 -11.04 -10.38
C SER A 469 21.89 -11.07 -10.00
N SER A 470 21.42 -12.15 -9.38
CA SER A 470 20.11 -12.20 -8.72
C SER A 470 20.17 -11.85 -7.22
N MET A 471 21.36 -11.51 -6.71
CA MET A 471 21.55 -11.07 -5.32
C MET A 471 20.93 -9.70 -5.12
N LYS A 472 20.08 -9.54 -4.09
CA LYS A 472 19.53 -8.24 -3.71
C LYS A 472 20.65 -7.36 -3.15
N ILE A 473 20.66 -6.08 -3.54
CA ILE A 473 21.60 -5.13 -2.94
C ILE A 473 21.16 -4.81 -1.51
N ALA A 474 22.13 -4.70 -0.61
CA ALA A 474 21.92 -4.32 0.79
C ALA A 474 23.21 -3.70 1.35
N PRO A 475 23.13 -2.93 2.44
CA PRO A 475 24.33 -2.47 3.15
C PRO A 475 25.27 -3.64 3.47
N GLY A 476 26.56 -3.48 3.23
CA GLY A 476 27.58 -4.51 3.45
C GLY A 476 27.87 -5.42 2.24
N VAL A 477 27.03 -5.39 1.20
CA VAL A 477 27.27 -6.18 -0.03
C VAL A 477 28.55 -5.72 -0.71
N GLN A 478 29.33 -6.68 -1.22
CA GLN A 478 30.63 -6.45 -1.85
C GLN A 478 30.84 -7.40 -3.04
N ALA A 479 31.61 -6.96 -4.04
CA ALA A 479 32.09 -7.80 -5.13
C ALA A 479 33.62 -7.92 -5.09
N ARG A 480 34.15 -9.10 -5.45
CA ARG A 480 35.61 -9.34 -5.51
C ARG A 480 35.99 -10.01 -6.81
N PHE A 481 37.11 -9.57 -7.39
CA PHE A 481 37.70 -10.18 -8.57
C PHE A 481 38.73 -11.22 -8.14
N ILE A 482 38.53 -12.46 -8.55
CA ILE A 482 39.38 -13.59 -8.22
C ILE A 482 40.09 -14.07 -9.47
N PHE A 483 41.40 -14.26 -9.36
CA PHE A 483 42.28 -14.71 -10.42
C PHE A 483 42.78 -16.12 -10.08
N ASN A 484 42.68 -17.05 -11.03
CA ASN A 484 43.32 -18.37 -11.02
C ASN A 484 43.26 -19.09 -9.65
N GLY A 485 42.10 -19.69 -9.36
CA GLY A 485 41.80 -20.28 -8.05
C GLY A 485 41.19 -19.26 -7.10
N ASP A 486 41.88 -18.94 -6.00
CA ASP A 486 41.38 -18.09 -4.90
C ASP A 486 42.17 -16.79 -4.71
N VAL A 487 42.99 -16.39 -5.70
CA VAL A 487 43.81 -15.18 -5.56
C VAL A 487 42.96 -13.94 -5.82
N GLU A 488 42.56 -13.26 -4.75
CA GLU A 488 41.88 -11.98 -4.83
C GLU A 488 42.80 -10.90 -5.45
N LYS A 489 42.35 -10.25 -6.52
CA LYS A 489 43.07 -9.16 -7.21
C LYS A 489 42.41 -7.79 -7.06
N ALA A 490 41.11 -7.76 -6.75
CA ALA A 490 40.37 -6.54 -6.45
C ALA A 490 39.20 -6.84 -5.49
N ARG A 491 38.88 -5.83 -4.68
CA ARG A 491 37.76 -5.83 -3.73
C ARG A 491 37.07 -4.48 -3.81
N THR A 492 35.76 -4.47 -4.08
CA THR A 492 35.00 -3.22 -4.09
C THR A 492 34.78 -2.70 -2.66
N PRO A 493 34.58 -1.39 -2.46
CA PRO A 493 33.98 -0.91 -1.22
C PRO A 493 32.65 -1.61 -0.93
N CYS A 494 32.32 -1.73 0.35
CA CYS A 494 31.03 -2.22 0.78
C CYS A 494 29.93 -1.24 0.37
N TRP A 495 28.80 -1.79 -0.07
CA TRP A 495 27.62 -1.01 -0.37
C TRP A 495 27.13 -0.29 0.89
N LYS A 496 26.93 1.02 0.79
CA LYS A 496 26.48 1.86 1.91
C LYS A 496 24.97 1.96 1.92
N GLU A 497 24.43 2.38 3.06
CA GLU A 497 23.00 2.68 3.20
C GLU A 497 22.57 3.79 2.25
#